data_AF-A0A1F2PAV1-F1
#
_entry.id   AF-A0A1F2PAV1-F1
#
_cell.length_a   1.000
_cell.length_b   1.000
_cell.length_c   1.000
_cell.angle_alpha   90.00
_cell.angle_beta   90.00
_cell.angle_gamma   90.00
#
_symmetry.space_group_name_H-M   'P 1'
#
loop_
_entity.id
_entity.type
_entity.pdbx_description
1 polymer ?
#
loop_
_entity_poly.entity_id
_entity_poly.type
_entity_poly.pdbx_seq_one_letter_code
_entity_poly.pdbx_strand_id
1 'polypeptide(L)'
;MKVKSKVLERRRVCLEHARSISHEKGYFTIKDIVNRTGMPRSTVQDWINRLVEEGCVKLIRERDGPIPAKYVSITRTFPASSCRRIFTTVEDDLIEIFHACRSEGCLEFCEWAHGGAGGVVRHVKKEGMLLHEIVEVGKKEIDLKRYSVGVMDVYVKDGIVYQRIASRGGPAYSLTEMMQFAEGVIEVRVEDHPDYTVGTILTEALEHLTIAVDDTDRGDRGATFALTLGLLNVLSTLPGVFPISHKVAFLKPDIPHRTVGNSVSFIELAIKPQILDTVIEESVRYLKSETLSDETGMAYRIGFKENADLRAFAAKARREEVSVEDAMRVAELANVGVLEVTGRRGIIGAVAALGLSGLPSELLFDPGAAFP
;
A
#
# COMPACT_ATOMS: atom_id res chain seq x y z
N MET A 1 17.63 -22.06 -16.49
CA MET A 1 16.40 -22.73 -16.00
C MET A 1 16.34 -22.62 -14.49
N LYS A 2 15.40 -21.85 -13.91
CA LYS A 2 15.23 -21.76 -12.45
C LYS A 2 14.71 -23.11 -11.93
N VAL A 3 15.45 -23.76 -11.04
CA VAL A 3 15.05 -25.01 -10.37
C VAL A 3 13.77 -24.71 -9.57
N LYS A 4 12.64 -25.31 -9.94
CA LYS A 4 11.40 -25.19 -9.17
C LYS A 4 11.65 -25.70 -7.75
N SER A 5 11.26 -24.93 -6.74
CA SER A 5 11.36 -25.34 -5.35
C SER A 5 10.58 -26.64 -5.14
N LYS A 6 11.26 -27.72 -4.74
CA LYS A 6 10.65 -29.02 -4.41
C LYS A 6 9.53 -28.91 -3.37
N VAL A 7 9.58 -27.87 -2.54
CA VAL A 7 8.56 -27.56 -1.52
C VAL A 7 7.27 -27.05 -2.19
N LEU A 8 7.39 -26.07 -3.11
CA LEU A 8 6.23 -25.53 -3.84
C LEU A 8 5.59 -26.57 -4.77
N GLU A 9 6.39 -27.45 -5.37
CA GLU A 9 5.92 -28.55 -6.20
C GLU A 9 5.05 -29.53 -5.37
N ARG A 10 5.53 -29.94 -4.20
CA ARG A 10 4.80 -30.87 -3.31
C ARG A 10 3.52 -30.26 -2.75
N ARG A 11 3.56 -28.98 -2.38
CA ARG A 11 2.36 -28.23 -1.97
C ARG A 11 1.30 -28.27 -3.05
N ARG A 12 1.68 -27.90 -4.28
CA ARG A 12 0.78 -27.85 -5.43
C ARG A 12 0.15 -29.22 -5.68
N VAL A 13 0.97 -30.28 -5.75
CA VAL A 13 0.50 -31.63 -6.04
C VAL A 13 -0.47 -32.14 -4.96
N CYS A 14 -0.17 -31.92 -3.67
CA CYS A 14 -1.07 -32.34 -2.59
C CYS A 14 -2.41 -31.58 -2.64
N LEU A 15 -2.37 -30.27 -2.88
CA LEU A 15 -3.58 -29.44 -2.97
C LEU A 15 -4.45 -29.78 -4.20
N GLU A 16 -3.82 -30.04 -5.35
CA GLU A 16 -4.51 -30.39 -6.60
C GLU A 16 -5.30 -31.70 -6.45
N HIS A 17 -4.68 -32.74 -5.87
CA HIS A 17 -5.37 -33.99 -5.61
C HIS A 17 -6.39 -33.90 -4.48
N ALA A 18 -6.12 -33.15 -3.41
CA ALA A 18 -7.09 -32.89 -2.36
C ALA A 18 -8.38 -32.27 -2.94
N ARG A 19 -8.24 -31.30 -3.86
CA ARG A 19 -9.38 -30.66 -4.56
C ARG A 19 -10.15 -31.64 -5.44
N SER A 20 -9.46 -32.33 -6.34
CA SER A 20 -10.10 -33.27 -7.27
C SER A 20 -10.85 -34.39 -6.53
N ILE A 21 -10.24 -34.99 -5.51
CA ILE A 21 -10.90 -36.06 -4.74
C ILE A 21 -12.08 -35.53 -3.92
N SER A 22 -11.94 -34.35 -3.31
CA SER A 22 -13.05 -33.72 -2.56
C SER A 22 -14.23 -33.39 -3.46
N HIS A 23 -13.98 -32.95 -4.70
CA HIS A 23 -15.02 -32.70 -5.68
C HIS A 23 -15.74 -33.99 -6.12
N GLU A 24 -14.99 -35.08 -6.33
CA GLU A 24 -15.54 -36.36 -6.78
C GLU A 24 -16.32 -37.11 -5.67
N LYS A 25 -15.83 -37.07 -4.43
CA LYS A 25 -16.28 -37.94 -3.33
C LYS A 25 -16.91 -37.19 -2.14
N GLY A 26 -16.83 -35.87 -2.13
CA GLY A 26 -17.22 -35.01 -1.00
C GLY A 26 -16.20 -34.98 0.16
N TYR A 27 -15.18 -35.85 0.14
CA TYR A 27 -14.10 -35.89 1.12
C TYR A 27 -12.90 -36.68 0.59
N PHE A 28 -11.74 -36.54 1.23
CA PHE A 28 -10.56 -37.38 0.99
C PHE A 28 -9.93 -37.88 2.29
N THR A 29 -9.10 -38.90 2.17
CA THR A 29 -8.22 -39.41 3.23
C THR A 29 -6.77 -39.28 2.79
N ILE A 30 -5.83 -39.35 3.75
CA ILE A 30 -4.39 -39.37 3.44
C ILE A 30 -4.05 -40.50 2.46
N LYS A 31 -4.71 -41.67 2.59
CA LYS A 31 -4.49 -42.81 1.70
C LYS A 31 -4.88 -42.49 0.25
N ASP A 32 -5.95 -41.72 0.05
CA ASP A 32 -6.40 -41.35 -1.29
C ASP A 32 -5.35 -40.50 -2.02
N ILE A 33 -4.68 -39.57 -1.31
CA ILE A 33 -3.60 -38.75 -1.89
C ILE A 33 -2.31 -39.54 -2.07
N VAL A 34 -1.95 -40.41 -1.11
CA VAL A 34 -0.78 -41.31 -1.25
C VAL A 34 -0.93 -42.18 -2.50
N ASN A 35 -2.12 -42.74 -2.73
CA ASN A 35 -2.39 -43.59 -3.89
C ASN A 35 -2.29 -42.83 -5.22
N ARG A 36 -2.68 -41.55 -5.27
CA ARG A 36 -2.59 -40.74 -6.50
C ARG A 36 -1.19 -40.18 -6.77
N THR A 37 -0.45 -39.86 -5.71
CA THR A 37 0.84 -39.14 -5.82
C THR A 37 2.07 -40.05 -5.75
N GLY A 38 1.93 -41.27 -5.20
CA GLY A 38 3.05 -42.15 -4.89
C GLY A 38 3.98 -41.62 -3.79
N MET A 39 3.62 -40.52 -3.11
CA MET A 39 4.43 -39.92 -2.06
C MET A 39 4.36 -40.73 -0.75
N PRO A 40 5.42 -40.69 0.07
CA PRO A 40 5.38 -41.30 1.40
C PRO A 40 4.23 -40.74 2.24
N ARG A 41 3.55 -41.62 3.00
CA ARG A 41 2.41 -41.25 3.85
C ARG A 41 2.74 -40.11 4.82
N SER A 42 3.94 -40.12 5.41
CA SER A 42 4.41 -39.06 6.31
C SER A 42 4.51 -37.70 5.61
N THR A 43 5.02 -37.68 4.38
CA THR A 43 5.10 -36.47 3.55
C THR A 43 3.72 -35.92 3.22
N VAL A 44 2.78 -36.79 2.83
CA VAL A 44 1.40 -36.36 2.55
C VAL A 44 0.73 -35.85 3.82
N GLN A 45 0.91 -36.52 4.97
CA GLN A 45 0.35 -36.07 6.24
C GLN A 45 0.88 -34.70 6.66
N ASP A 46 2.19 -34.46 6.56
CA ASP A 46 2.82 -33.15 6.82
C ASP A 46 2.22 -32.06 5.93
N TRP A 47 2.10 -32.31 4.62
CA TRP A 47 1.48 -31.35 3.71
C TRP A 47 0.00 -31.11 3.98
N ILE A 48 -0.76 -32.14 4.33
CA ILE A 48 -2.18 -31.96 4.68
C ILE A 48 -2.34 -31.16 5.97
N ASN A 49 -1.50 -31.38 6.98
CA ASN A 49 -1.51 -30.57 8.20
C ASN A 49 -1.22 -29.10 7.89
N ARG A 50 -0.19 -28.81 7.08
CA ARG A 50 0.10 -27.44 6.61
C ARG A 50 -1.06 -26.84 5.82
N LEU A 51 -1.70 -27.61 4.94
CA LEU A 51 -2.87 -27.13 4.18
C LEU A 51 -4.09 -26.89 5.07
N VAL A 52 -4.19 -27.56 6.23
CA VAL A 52 -5.19 -27.27 7.26
C VAL A 52 -4.87 -25.97 7.99
N GLU A 53 -3.61 -25.76 8.40
CA GLU A 53 -3.13 -24.49 8.97
C GLU A 53 -3.32 -23.31 8.00
N GLU A 54 -3.08 -23.53 6.70
CA GLU A 54 -3.30 -22.56 5.62
C GLU A 54 -4.79 -22.35 5.28
N GLY A 55 -5.73 -23.10 5.89
CA GLY A 55 -7.17 -23.00 5.63
C GLY A 55 -7.61 -23.48 4.23
N CYS A 56 -6.75 -24.20 3.51
CA CYS A 56 -7.05 -24.80 2.21
C CYS A 56 -7.73 -26.18 2.33
N VAL A 57 -7.65 -26.81 3.50
CA VAL A 57 -8.22 -28.12 3.83
C VAL A 57 -8.86 -28.03 5.21
N LYS A 58 -9.97 -28.73 5.43
CA LYS A 58 -10.60 -28.87 6.75
C LYS A 58 -10.72 -30.33 7.14
N LEU A 59 -10.35 -30.64 8.38
CA LEU A 59 -10.65 -31.92 9.00
C LEU A 59 -12.15 -31.98 9.32
N ILE A 60 -12.87 -32.93 8.73
CA ILE A 60 -14.31 -33.11 8.96
C ILE A 60 -14.62 -34.31 9.86
N ARG A 61 -13.65 -35.21 10.03
CA ARG A 61 -13.75 -36.32 10.99
C ARG A 61 -12.37 -36.75 11.43
N GLU A 62 -12.15 -36.82 12.74
CA GLU A 62 -10.94 -37.36 13.34
C GLU A 62 -10.80 -38.86 13.06
N ARG A 63 -9.57 -39.37 13.21
CA ARG A 63 -9.30 -40.80 13.10
C ARG A 63 -9.88 -41.50 14.33
N ASP A 64 -10.62 -42.57 14.10
CA ASP A 64 -11.18 -43.41 15.16
C ASP A 64 -10.89 -44.88 14.86
N GLY A 65 -9.90 -45.44 15.58
CA GLY A 65 -9.41 -46.80 15.39
C GLY A 65 -9.05 -47.12 13.92
N PRO A 66 -9.76 -48.08 13.27
CA PRO A 66 -9.55 -48.45 11.86
C PRO A 66 -10.15 -47.44 10.88
N ILE A 67 -11.01 -46.53 11.33
CA ILE A 67 -11.67 -45.53 10.49
C ILE A 67 -10.69 -44.37 10.24
N PRO A 68 -10.29 -44.11 8.98
CA PRO A 68 -9.34 -43.05 8.68
C PRO A 68 -9.98 -41.67 8.90
N ALA A 69 -9.14 -40.70 9.29
CA ALA A 69 -9.52 -39.30 9.30
C ALA A 69 -10.00 -38.86 7.90
N LYS A 70 -11.07 -38.06 7.88
CA LYS A 70 -11.64 -37.50 6.65
C LYS A 70 -11.40 -36.01 6.61
N TYR A 71 -10.95 -35.55 5.46
CA TYR A 71 -10.66 -34.16 5.16
C TYR A 71 -11.53 -33.72 3.98
N VAL A 72 -11.82 -32.44 3.89
CA VAL A 72 -12.38 -31.84 2.68
C VAL A 72 -11.46 -30.72 2.24
N SER A 73 -11.16 -30.66 0.95
CA SER A 73 -10.51 -29.49 0.38
C SER A 73 -11.48 -28.35 0.50
N ILE A 74 -11.09 -27.31 1.22
CA ILE A 74 -11.80 -26.05 1.13
C ILE A 74 -11.30 -25.44 -0.17
N THR A 75 -12.13 -25.50 -1.21
CA THR A 75 -11.94 -24.60 -2.34
C THR A 75 -12.30 -23.21 -1.81
N ARG A 76 -11.33 -22.59 -1.13
CA ARG A 76 -11.21 -21.14 -1.08
C ARG A 76 -10.87 -20.69 -2.50
N THR A 77 -11.76 -20.90 -3.47
CA THR A 77 -12.08 -19.84 -4.41
C THR A 77 -12.94 -18.85 -3.63
N PHE A 78 -12.36 -18.27 -2.57
CA PHE A 78 -12.56 -16.85 -2.44
C PHE A 78 -12.07 -16.32 -3.79
N PRO A 79 -12.84 -15.50 -4.52
CA PRO A 79 -12.19 -14.60 -5.46
C PRO A 79 -11.04 -14.03 -4.66
N ALA A 80 -9.78 -14.24 -5.09
CA ALA A 80 -8.63 -13.75 -4.34
C ALA A 80 -8.99 -12.33 -3.92
N SER A 81 -9.14 -12.07 -2.60
CA SER A 81 -9.79 -10.85 -2.08
C SER A 81 -9.43 -9.69 -2.99
N SER A 82 -10.42 -8.98 -3.54
CA SER A 82 -10.11 -7.92 -4.51
C SER A 82 -9.05 -6.99 -3.93
N CYS A 83 -9.16 -6.67 -2.64
CA CYS A 83 -8.12 -6.00 -1.86
C CYS A 83 -6.99 -6.97 -1.44
N ARG A 84 -5.78 -6.71 -1.92
CA ARG A 84 -4.54 -7.32 -1.40
C ARG A 84 -4.15 -6.72 -0.05
N ARG A 85 -4.28 -5.40 0.10
CA ARG A 85 -3.93 -4.66 1.32
C ARG A 85 -4.96 -3.57 1.59
N ILE A 86 -5.23 -3.32 2.86
CA ILE A 86 -5.96 -2.14 3.32
C ILE A 86 -5.20 -1.59 4.51
N PHE A 87 -4.84 -0.32 4.44
CA PHE A 87 -4.10 0.38 5.50
C PHE A 87 -4.51 1.85 5.51
N THR A 88 -4.26 2.54 6.61
CA THR A 88 -4.75 3.90 6.84
C THR A 88 -3.70 4.77 7.48
N THR A 89 -3.57 6.01 6.99
CA THR A 89 -2.80 7.05 7.66
C THR A 89 -3.73 8.10 8.26
N VAL A 90 -3.29 8.75 9.33
CA VAL A 90 -4.10 9.72 10.09
C VAL A 90 -3.32 11.03 10.23
N GLU A 91 -3.99 12.15 9.97
CA GLU A 91 -3.48 13.50 10.18
C GLU A 91 -4.59 14.43 10.69
N ASP A 92 -4.52 14.78 11.98
CA ASP A 92 -5.56 15.48 12.73
C ASP A 92 -6.96 14.81 12.61
N ASP A 93 -7.89 15.47 11.93
CA ASP A 93 -9.27 15.09 11.66
C ASP A 93 -9.45 14.41 10.28
N LEU A 94 -8.38 14.29 9.50
CA LEU A 94 -8.37 13.62 8.21
C LEU A 94 -7.71 12.24 8.30
N ILE A 95 -8.25 11.31 7.53
CA ILE A 95 -7.73 9.96 7.39
C ILE A 95 -7.59 9.67 5.90
N GLU A 96 -6.44 9.16 5.48
CA GLU A 96 -6.25 8.65 4.13
C GLU A 96 -6.29 7.11 4.19
N ILE A 97 -7.29 6.54 3.52
CA ILE A 97 -7.53 5.10 3.49
C ILE A 97 -7.07 4.57 2.14
N PHE A 98 -6.27 3.50 2.18
CA PHE A 98 -5.67 2.91 1.00
C PHE A 98 -6.23 1.51 0.76
N HIS A 99 -6.70 1.26 -0.46
CA HIS A 99 -7.06 -0.09 -0.91
C HIS A 99 -6.15 -0.52 -2.06
N ALA A 100 -5.19 -1.40 -1.79
CA ALA A 100 -4.36 -1.99 -2.83
C ALA A 100 -5.09 -3.19 -3.45
N CYS A 101 -5.51 -3.10 -4.71
CA CYS A 101 -6.37 -4.11 -5.32
C CYS A 101 -5.62 -5.04 -6.29
N ARG A 102 -6.21 -6.20 -6.58
CA ARG A 102 -5.79 -7.16 -7.62
C ARG A 102 -6.47 -6.91 -8.96
N SER A 103 -7.54 -6.13 -8.98
CA SER A 103 -8.40 -5.90 -10.13
C SER A 103 -8.62 -4.41 -10.35
N GLU A 104 -8.20 -3.94 -11.52
CA GLU A 104 -8.36 -2.54 -11.92
C GLU A 104 -9.83 -2.15 -12.02
N GLY A 105 -10.67 -2.97 -12.66
CA GLY A 105 -12.11 -2.70 -12.75
C GLY A 105 -12.82 -2.70 -11.40
N CYS A 106 -12.32 -3.45 -10.41
CA CYS A 106 -12.84 -3.35 -9.04
C CYS A 106 -12.46 -2.01 -8.38
N LEU A 107 -11.25 -1.50 -8.63
CA LEU A 107 -10.83 -0.18 -8.14
C LEU A 107 -11.66 0.93 -8.75
N GLU A 108 -11.87 0.89 -10.06
CA GLU A 108 -12.69 1.89 -10.77
C GLU A 108 -14.13 1.90 -10.25
N PHE A 109 -14.67 0.71 -9.97
CA PHE A 109 -15.97 0.61 -9.30
C PHE A 109 -15.94 1.22 -7.89
N CYS A 110 -14.91 0.96 -7.08
CA CYS A 110 -14.80 1.54 -5.74
C CYS A 110 -14.61 3.05 -5.79
N GLU A 111 -13.79 3.57 -6.71
CA GLU A 111 -13.58 5.00 -6.96
C GLU A 111 -14.90 5.69 -7.29
N TRP A 112 -15.66 5.14 -8.24
CA TRP A 112 -16.97 5.67 -8.61
C TRP A 112 -17.98 5.59 -7.48
N ALA A 113 -18.05 4.44 -6.79
CA ALA A 113 -19.06 4.19 -5.76
C ALA A 113 -18.80 5.02 -4.50
N HIS A 114 -17.60 4.92 -3.92
CA HIS A 114 -17.27 5.65 -2.70
C HIS A 114 -17.18 7.16 -2.95
N GLY A 115 -16.64 7.59 -4.10
CA GLY A 115 -16.57 8.99 -4.46
C GLY A 115 -17.95 9.62 -4.73
N GLY A 116 -18.95 8.83 -5.11
CA GLY A 116 -20.31 9.31 -5.39
C GLY A 116 -21.30 9.15 -4.25
N ALA A 117 -21.09 8.20 -3.34
CA ALA A 117 -22.05 7.83 -2.29
C ALA A 117 -22.28 8.92 -1.23
N GLY A 118 -21.43 9.95 -1.17
CA GLY A 118 -21.43 10.94 -0.10
C GLY A 118 -20.76 10.37 1.15
N GLY A 119 -21.41 10.50 2.31
CA GLY A 119 -20.83 10.08 3.57
C GLY A 119 -19.66 10.95 3.98
N VAL A 120 -18.67 10.35 4.63
CA VAL A 120 -17.50 11.07 5.17
C VAL A 120 -16.36 11.25 4.17
N VAL A 121 -16.51 10.71 2.97
CA VAL A 121 -15.52 10.77 1.91
C VAL A 121 -15.45 12.18 1.33
N ARG A 122 -14.24 12.75 1.29
CA ARG A 122 -13.93 14.07 0.70
C ARG A 122 -13.39 13.93 -0.70
N HIS A 123 -12.49 12.98 -0.90
CA HIS A 123 -11.85 12.74 -2.18
C HIS A 123 -11.58 11.25 -2.34
N VAL A 124 -11.77 10.74 -3.55
CA VAL A 124 -11.34 9.39 -3.93
C VAL A 124 -10.56 9.50 -5.22
N LYS A 125 -9.42 8.81 -5.27
CA LYS A 125 -8.56 8.78 -6.44
C LYS A 125 -7.94 7.41 -6.60
N LYS A 126 -8.01 6.88 -7.81
CA LYS A 126 -7.23 5.72 -8.23
C LYS A 126 -5.85 6.18 -8.73
N GLU A 127 -4.80 5.57 -8.21
CA GLU A 127 -3.44 5.67 -8.74
C GLU A 127 -2.88 4.27 -9.01
N GLY A 128 -2.90 3.87 -10.27
CA GLY A 128 -2.55 2.51 -10.68
C GLY A 128 -3.46 1.48 -10.01
N MET A 129 -2.88 0.61 -9.16
CA MET A 129 -3.59 -0.45 -8.44
C MET A 129 -3.88 -0.08 -6.97
N LEU A 130 -3.83 1.20 -6.62
CA LEU A 130 -4.10 1.73 -5.29
C LEU A 130 -5.30 2.69 -5.36
N LEU A 131 -6.29 2.50 -4.50
CA LEU A 131 -7.32 3.50 -4.22
C LEU A 131 -6.85 4.35 -3.05
N HIS A 132 -7.03 5.65 -3.15
CA HIS A 132 -6.80 6.63 -2.09
C HIS A 132 -8.14 7.25 -1.73
N GLU A 133 -8.52 7.22 -0.47
CA GLU A 133 -9.74 7.84 0.02
C GLU A 133 -9.42 8.78 1.17
N ILE A 134 -9.55 10.08 0.94
CA ILE A 134 -9.44 11.06 2.01
C ILE A 134 -10.83 11.20 2.63
N VAL A 135 -10.92 10.89 3.91
CA VAL A 135 -12.15 10.95 4.70
C VAL A 135 -11.97 11.86 5.91
N GLU A 136 -13.07 12.42 6.39
CA GLU A 136 -13.10 13.21 7.62
C GLU A 136 -13.66 12.37 8.77
N VAL A 137 -13.08 12.51 9.96
CA VAL A 137 -13.62 11.84 11.16
C VAL A 137 -15.05 12.30 11.44
N GLY A 138 -15.93 11.34 11.69
CA GLY A 138 -17.34 11.59 12.01
C GLY A 138 -18.27 10.64 11.27
N LYS A 139 -19.55 11.01 11.21
CA LYS A 139 -20.61 10.21 10.60
C LYS A 139 -21.49 11.07 9.72
N LYS A 140 -21.79 10.61 8.50
CA LYS A 140 -22.62 11.29 7.51
C LYS A 140 -23.50 10.31 6.76
N GLU A 141 -24.57 10.84 6.16
CA GLU A 141 -25.50 10.04 5.35
C GLU A 141 -24.88 9.65 4.01
N ILE A 142 -25.28 8.49 3.51
CA ILE A 142 -24.84 7.92 2.24
C ILE A 142 -26.04 7.60 1.35
N ASP A 143 -25.89 7.76 0.04
CA ASP A 143 -26.92 7.39 -0.94
C ASP A 143 -26.76 5.93 -1.40
N LEU A 144 -27.26 5.00 -0.58
CA LEU A 144 -27.25 3.57 -0.94
C LEU A 144 -28.26 3.16 -2.03
N LYS A 145 -29.12 4.10 -2.48
CA LYS A 145 -30.09 3.81 -3.55
C LYS A 145 -29.42 3.93 -4.91
N ARG A 146 -28.60 4.97 -5.07
CA ARG A 146 -27.83 5.21 -6.29
C ARG A 146 -26.50 4.46 -6.28
N TYR A 147 -25.83 4.41 -5.14
CA TYR A 147 -24.53 3.78 -4.97
C TYR A 147 -24.68 2.53 -4.13
N SER A 148 -24.08 1.41 -4.53
CA SER A 148 -24.27 0.13 -3.82
C SER A 148 -23.32 -0.07 -2.63
N VAL A 149 -22.43 0.89 -2.38
CA VAL A 149 -21.47 0.89 -1.27
C VAL A 149 -21.00 2.31 -0.97
N GLY A 150 -20.74 2.63 0.30
CA GLY A 150 -20.19 3.93 0.71
C GLY A 150 -19.70 3.95 2.16
N VAL A 151 -18.78 4.88 2.47
CA VAL A 151 -18.18 5.03 3.80
C VAL A 151 -19.02 6.01 4.62
N MET A 152 -19.71 5.51 5.65
CA MET A 152 -20.70 6.29 6.41
C MET A 152 -20.15 6.93 7.68
N ASP A 153 -19.14 6.31 8.29
CA ASP A 153 -18.64 6.67 9.60
C ASP A 153 -17.18 6.23 9.74
N VAL A 154 -16.32 7.14 10.17
CA VAL A 154 -14.90 6.84 10.44
C VAL A 154 -14.48 7.54 11.72
N TYR A 155 -13.81 6.82 12.61
CA TYR A 155 -13.24 7.38 13.83
C TYR A 155 -11.96 6.66 14.23
N VAL A 156 -11.15 7.33 15.04
CA VAL A 156 -9.91 6.77 15.60
C VAL A 156 -10.09 6.56 17.09
N LYS A 157 -9.71 5.38 17.58
CA LYS A 157 -9.70 5.07 19.01
C LYS A 157 -8.51 4.17 19.33
N ASP A 158 -7.73 4.54 20.34
CA ASP A 158 -6.60 3.76 20.84
C ASP A 158 -5.60 3.34 19.75
N GLY A 159 -5.33 4.24 18.79
CA GLY A 159 -4.41 3.99 17.66
C GLY A 159 -5.01 3.09 16.56
N ILE A 160 -6.31 2.80 16.60
CA ILE A 160 -7.02 2.01 15.59
C ILE A 160 -8.02 2.90 14.86
N VAL A 161 -8.02 2.83 13.53
CA VAL A 161 -9.02 3.42 12.65
C VAL A 161 -10.18 2.45 12.48
N TYR A 162 -11.39 2.93 12.74
CA TYR A 162 -12.65 2.20 12.54
C TYR A 162 -13.36 2.78 11.33
N GLN A 163 -13.30 2.08 10.19
CA GLN A 163 -13.99 2.47 8.98
C GLN A 163 -15.29 1.68 8.84
N ARG A 164 -16.44 2.37 8.89
CA ARG A 164 -17.75 1.73 8.67
C ARG A 164 -18.21 1.97 7.24
N ILE A 165 -18.31 0.89 6.49
CA ILE A 165 -18.79 0.87 5.11
C ILE A 165 -20.14 0.17 5.10
N ALA A 166 -21.14 0.84 4.55
CA ALA A 166 -22.43 0.21 4.29
C ALA A 166 -22.54 -0.19 2.82
N SER A 167 -23.25 -1.27 2.56
CA SER A 167 -23.36 -1.84 1.22
C SER A 167 -24.69 -2.55 1.00
N ARG A 168 -25.10 -2.65 -0.26
CA ARG A 168 -26.34 -3.32 -0.66
C ARG A 168 -26.09 -4.26 -1.83
N GLY A 169 -26.63 -5.47 -1.75
CA GLY A 169 -26.55 -6.47 -2.82
C GLY A 169 -25.14 -7.10 -2.94
N GLY A 170 -24.67 -7.33 -4.17
CA GLY A 170 -23.40 -8.01 -4.44
C GLY A 170 -22.16 -7.45 -3.70
N PRO A 171 -22.00 -6.12 -3.57
CA PRO A 171 -20.91 -5.52 -2.79
C PRO A 171 -20.90 -5.87 -1.30
N ALA A 172 -22.02 -6.29 -0.71
CA ALA A 172 -22.01 -6.76 0.69
C ALA A 172 -21.09 -7.98 0.86
N TYR A 173 -20.96 -8.82 -0.18
CA TYR A 173 -20.07 -9.96 -0.16
C TYR A 173 -18.58 -9.58 -0.06
N SER A 174 -18.15 -8.44 -0.63
CA SER A 174 -16.74 -8.03 -0.53
C SER A 174 -16.38 -7.57 0.87
N LEU A 175 -17.30 -6.90 1.57
CA LEU A 175 -17.12 -6.45 2.96
C LEU A 175 -17.04 -7.63 3.93
N THR A 176 -17.96 -8.58 3.80
CA THR A 176 -18.11 -9.66 4.79
C THR A 176 -17.09 -10.79 4.60
N GLU A 177 -16.71 -11.09 3.36
CA GLU A 177 -15.93 -12.31 3.05
C GLU A 177 -14.54 -12.03 2.44
N MET A 178 -14.23 -10.81 1.98
CA MET A 178 -12.95 -10.54 1.31
C MET A 178 -12.00 -9.65 2.10
N MET A 179 -12.47 -8.52 2.63
CA MET A 179 -11.60 -7.51 3.24
C MET A 179 -10.88 -8.00 4.49
N GLN A 180 -11.46 -8.96 5.23
CA GLN A 180 -10.85 -9.58 6.41
C GLN A 180 -9.50 -10.27 6.14
N PHE A 181 -9.19 -10.60 4.88
CA PHE A 181 -7.94 -11.24 4.48
C PHE A 181 -6.92 -10.27 3.84
N ALA A 182 -7.24 -8.98 3.78
CA ALA A 182 -6.32 -7.98 3.27
C ALA A 182 -5.22 -7.71 4.30
N GLU A 183 -3.97 -7.64 3.84
CA GLU A 183 -2.83 -7.25 4.68
C GLU A 183 -3.07 -5.83 5.24
N GLY A 184 -2.86 -5.63 6.54
CA GLY A 184 -3.12 -4.37 7.24
C GLY A 184 -4.47 -4.30 7.97
N VAL A 185 -5.42 -5.19 7.63
CA VAL A 185 -6.69 -5.32 8.37
C VAL A 185 -6.49 -6.13 9.64
N ILE A 186 -6.93 -5.58 10.78
CA ILE A 186 -6.90 -6.23 12.09
C ILE A 186 -8.14 -7.12 12.28
N GLU A 187 -9.31 -6.56 11.97
CA GLU A 187 -10.59 -7.19 12.18
C GLU A 187 -11.63 -6.61 11.21
N VAL A 188 -12.60 -7.42 10.83
CA VAL A 188 -13.84 -6.93 10.20
C VAL A 188 -15.02 -7.40 11.03
N ARG A 189 -15.87 -6.45 11.43
CA ARG A 189 -17.14 -6.72 12.11
C ARG A 189 -18.28 -6.47 11.15
N VAL A 190 -19.29 -7.33 11.19
CA VAL A 190 -20.40 -7.26 10.24
C VAL A 190 -21.71 -7.14 11.01
N GLU A 191 -22.52 -6.17 10.59
CA GLU A 191 -23.88 -5.96 11.05
C GLU A 191 -24.84 -6.06 9.85
N ASP A 192 -25.76 -7.02 9.90
CA ASP A 192 -26.79 -7.17 8.87
C ASP A 192 -28.03 -6.34 9.23
N HIS A 193 -28.43 -5.46 8.32
CA HIS A 193 -29.71 -4.76 8.38
C HIS A 193 -30.66 -5.30 7.30
N PRO A 194 -31.99 -5.05 7.40
CA PRO A 194 -32.95 -5.58 6.44
C PRO A 194 -32.65 -5.23 4.97
N ASP A 195 -32.09 -4.04 4.71
CA ASP A 195 -31.88 -3.51 3.35
C ASP A 195 -30.41 -3.37 2.94
N TYR A 196 -29.47 -3.48 3.88
CA TYR A 196 -28.04 -3.26 3.67
C TYR A 196 -27.22 -3.97 4.74
N THR A 197 -25.91 -4.14 4.50
CA THR A 197 -24.96 -4.69 5.46
C THR A 197 -23.91 -3.63 5.77
N VAL A 198 -23.52 -3.50 7.04
CA VAL A 198 -22.44 -2.63 7.49
C VAL A 198 -21.23 -3.47 7.88
N GLY A 199 -20.11 -3.24 7.22
CA GLY A 199 -18.80 -3.75 7.60
C GLY A 199 -18.02 -2.67 8.35
N THR A 200 -17.53 -2.97 9.54
CA THR A 200 -16.58 -2.13 10.29
C THR A 200 -15.20 -2.74 10.17
N ILE A 201 -14.33 -2.08 9.41
CA ILE A 201 -12.96 -2.50 9.10
C ILE A 201 -12.02 -1.79 10.06
N LEU A 202 -11.22 -2.57 10.80
CA LEU A 202 -10.24 -2.05 11.75
C LEU A 202 -8.85 -2.12 11.12
N THR A 203 -8.13 -1.00 11.16
CA THR A 203 -6.75 -0.86 10.68
C THR A 203 -5.94 -0.05 11.68
N GLU A 204 -4.62 -0.23 11.71
CA GLU A 204 -3.76 0.62 12.55
C GLU A 204 -3.73 2.05 12.01
N ALA A 205 -3.72 3.04 12.90
CA ALA A 205 -3.45 4.43 12.56
C ALA A 205 -1.95 4.62 12.28
N LEU A 206 -1.58 4.64 11.00
CA LEU A 206 -0.20 4.86 10.53
C LEU A 206 0.07 6.36 10.30
N GLU A 207 1.34 6.70 10.14
CA GLU A 207 1.78 8.01 9.68
C GLU A 207 2.05 7.98 8.17
N HIS A 208 1.60 9.01 7.46
CA HIS A 208 2.01 9.22 6.06
C HIS A 208 3.39 9.88 6.08
N LEU A 209 4.39 9.22 5.50
CA LEU A 209 5.75 9.73 5.37
C LEU A 209 6.08 9.94 3.89
N THR A 210 6.45 11.17 3.53
CA THR A 210 7.04 11.47 2.22
C THR A 210 8.54 11.64 2.38
N ILE A 211 9.34 10.92 1.58
CA ILE A 211 10.80 11.09 1.48
C ILE A 211 11.15 11.54 0.07
N ALA A 212 11.86 12.65 -0.04
CA ALA A 212 12.36 13.19 -1.29
C ALA A 212 13.88 13.14 -1.35
N VAL A 213 14.41 12.91 -2.54
CA VAL A 213 15.84 12.79 -2.81
C VAL A 213 16.14 13.52 -4.12
N ASP A 214 17.25 14.25 -4.15
CA ASP A 214 17.75 14.86 -5.38
C ASP A 214 19.28 14.86 -5.44
N ASP A 215 19.79 15.12 -6.65
CA ASP A 215 21.21 15.20 -6.98
C ASP A 215 21.96 13.91 -6.64
N THR A 216 21.58 12.83 -7.31
CA THR A 216 22.12 11.48 -7.03
C THR A 216 22.98 10.92 -8.16
N ASP A 217 22.86 11.51 -9.34
CA ASP A 217 23.45 11.04 -10.58
C ASP A 217 24.57 11.97 -11.07
N ARG A 218 25.36 11.46 -12.02
CA ARG A 218 26.36 12.24 -12.76
C ARG A 218 25.88 12.38 -14.21
N GLY A 219 26.42 13.35 -14.93
CA GLY A 219 25.99 13.66 -16.31
C GLY A 219 26.07 12.48 -17.31
N ASP A 220 26.83 11.42 -17.00
CA ASP A 220 26.99 10.23 -17.84
C ASP A 220 26.39 8.93 -17.23
N ARG A 221 26.03 8.91 -15.95
CA ARG A 221 25.62 7.69 -15.22
C ARG A 221 24.70 7.98 -14.04
N GLY A 222 23.77 7.05 -13.79
CA GLY A 222 22.80 7.14 -12.70
C GLY A 222 21.49 7.80 -13.14
N ALA A 223 20.49 7.75 -12.24
CA ALA A 223 19.25 8.49 -12.38
C ALA A 223 18.55 8.59 -11.02
N THR A 224 18.18 9.80 -10.60
CA THR A 224 17.49 10.05 -9.32
C THR A 224 16.22 9.22 -9.15
N PHE A 225 15.42 9.06 -10.20
CA PHE A 225 14.21 8.22 -10.11
C PHE A 225 14.53 6.73 -9.88
N ALA A 226 15.63 6.21 -10.45
CA ALA A 226 15.97 4.80 -10.34
C ALA A 226 16.46 4.49 -8.93
N LEU A 227 17.30 5.37 -8.37
CA LEU A 227 17.78 5.25 -7.00
C LEU A 227 16.64 5.39 -6.00
N THR A 228 15.75 6.37 -6.19
CA THR A 228 14.61 6.61 -5.28
C THR A 228 13.59 5.47 -5.33
N LEU A 229 13.35 4.85 -6.50
CA LEU A 229 12.56 3.62 -6.60
C LEU A 229 13.27 2.44 -5.90
N GLY A 230 14.58 2.35 -6.00
CA GLY A 230 15.39 1.38 -5.25
C GLY A 230 15.21 1.54 -3.74
N LEU A 231 15.23 2.79 -3.25
CA LEU A 231 14.96 3.13 -1.86
C LEU A 231 13.57 2.65 -1.42
N LEU A 232 12.52 2.93 -2.20
CA LEU A 232 11.16 2.43 -1.93
C LEU A 232 11.15 0.91 -1.77
N ASN A 233 11.82 0.19 -2.68
CA ASN A 233 11.86 -1.27 -2.63
C ASN A 233 12.55 -1.80 -1.37
N VAL A 234 13.66 -1.16 -0.94
CA VAL A 234 14.38 -1.52 0.30
C VAL A 234 13.50 -1.26 1.52
N LEU A 235 12.95 -0.05 1.64
CA LEU A 235 12.11 0.33 2.79
C LEU A 235 10.83 -0.51 2.87
N SER A 236 10.26 -0.92 1.73
CA SER A 236 9.08 -1.80 1.68
C SER A 236 9.31 -3.20 2.24
N THR A 237 10.57 -3.58 2.52
CA THR A 237 10.89 -4.85 3.18
C THR A 237 10.88 -4.74 4.71
N LEU A 238 10.86 -3.53 5.26
CA LEU A 238 10.85 -3.30 6.70
C LEU A 238 9.47 -3.61 7.28
N PRO A 239 9.38 -4.36 8.38
CA PRO A 239 8.12 -4.57 9.09
C PRO A 239 7.48 -3.25 9.51
N GLY A 240 6.19 -3.07 9.25
CA GLY A 240 5.46 -1.85 9.61
C GLY A 240 5.56 -0.72 8.58
N VAL A 241 6.13 -0.98 7.39
CA VAL A 241 6.12 -0.07 6.24
C VAL A 241 5.17 -0.57 5.16
N PHE A 242 4.27 0.29 4.71
CA PHE A 242 3.39 0.05 3.57
C PHE A 242 3.71 1.06 2.47
N PRO A 243 4.15 0.62 1.27
CA PRO A 243 4.44 1.54 0.18
C PRO A 243 3.15 2.16 -0.38
N ILE A 244 3.16 3.48 -0.60
CA ILE A 244 2.08 4.21 -1.25
C ILE A 244 2.47 4.51 -2.70
N SER A 245 3.52 5.31 -2.92
CA SER A 245 3.87 5.77 -4.26
C SER A 245 5.36 6.06 -4.45
N HIS A 246 5.76 6.12 -5.71
CA HIS A 246 7.02 6.73 -6.17
C HIS A 246 6.66 7.70 -7.29
N LYS A 247 7.14 8.94 -7.20
CA LYS A 247 6.81 10.03 -8.10
C LYS A 247 8.07 10.72 -8.58
N VAL A 248 8.02 11.12 -9.84
CA VAL A 248 9.06 11.95 -10.48
C VAL A 248 8.41 13.27 -10.84
N ALA A 249 9.14 14.36 -10.66
CA ALA A 249 8.70 15.67 -11.09
C ALA A 249 9.87 16.46 -11.68
N PHE A 250 9.56 17.52 -12.42
CA PHE A 250 10.57 18.41 -12.97
C PHE A 250 10.56 19.76 -12.27
N LEU A 251 11.76 20.32 -12.11
CA LEU A 251 12.00 21.70 -11.70
C LEU A 251 12.36 22.54 -12.93
N LYS A 252 12.92 23.74 -12.71
CA LYS A 252 13.30 24.66 -13.78
C LYS A 252 14.28 23.97 -14.77
N PRO A 253 13.96 23.89 -16.07
CA PRO A 253 14.77 23.11 -17.02
C PRO A 253 16.09 23.79 -17.41
N ASP A 254 16.23 25.10 -17.22
CA ASP A 254 17.34 25.94 -17.70
C ASP A 254 18.24 26.45 -16.57
N ILE A 255 18.72 25.56 -15.69
CA ILE A 255 19.70 25.89 -14.63
C ILE A 255 21.12 25.37 -14.95
N PRO A 256 22.20 26.03 -14.48
CA PRO A 256 23.58 25.65 -14.80
C PRO A 256 24.00 24.27 -14.28
N HIS A 257 23.49 23.85 -13.13
CA HIS A 257 23.86 22.62 -12.43
C HIS A 257 22.76 21.54 -12.52
N ARG A 258 22.34 21.18 -13.74
CA ARG A 258 21.33 20.13 -13.98
C ARG A 258 21.93 18.87 -14.58
N THR A 259 21.32 17.73 -14.27
CA THR A 259 21.35 16.54 -15.13
C THR A 259 20.30 16.67 -16.24
N VAL A 260 20.15 15.67 -17.11
CA VAL A 260 19.19 15.73 -18.21
C VAL A 260 17.77 15.85 -17.64
N GLY A 261 17.14 17.02 -17.83
CA GLY A 261 15.75 17.30 -17.46
C GLY A 261 15.53 17.97 -16.09
N ASN A 262 16.53 18.07 -15.22
CA ASN A 262 16.39 18.60 -13.85
C ASN A 262 15.23 17.96 -13.07
N SER A 263 15.24 16.62 -13.00
CA SER A 263 14.19 15.83 -12.36
C SER A 263 14.49 15.61 -10.88
N VAL A 264 13.47 15.78 -10.04
CA VAL A 264 13.46 15.37 -8.64
C VAL A 264 12.61 14.12 -8.46
N SER A 265 12.85 13.36 -7.40
CA SER A 265 12.07 12.17 -7.09
C SER A 265 11.69 12.08 -5.62
N PHE A 266 10.51 11.52 -5.34
CA PHE A 266 10.05 11.29 -3.99
C PHE A 266 9.22 10.02 -3.89
N ILE A 267 9.14 9.47 -2.68
CA ILE A 267 8.37 8.29 -2.33
C ILE A 267 7.43 8.60 -1.18
N GLU A 268 6.31 7.91 -1.14
CA GLU A 268 5.31 8.01 -0.08
C GLU A 268 5.12 6.63 0.55
N LEU A 269 5.07 6.60 1.88
CA LEU A 269 4.97 5.41 2.71
C LEU A 269 3.93 5.64 3.80
N ALA A 270 3.17 4.62 4.15
CA ALA A 270 2.47 4.58 5.43
C ALA A 270 3.33 3.78 6.41
N ILE A 271 3.74 4.41 7.52
CA ILE A 271 4.63 3.81 8.49
C ILE A 271 4.01 3.76 9.87
N LYS A 272 4.41 2.74 10.62
CA LYS A 272 4.19 2.73 12.07
C LYS A 272 4.94 3.92 12.73
N PRO A 273 4.33 4.70 13.64
CA PRO A 273 5.00 5.86 14.24
C PRO A 273 6.36 5.56 14.89
N GLN A 274 6.48 4.37 15.50
CA GLN A 274 7.68 3.97 16.25
C GLN A 274 8.89 3.61 15.37
N ILE A 275 8.73 3.51 14.05
CA ILE A 275 9.81 3.11 13.15
C ILE A 275 10.38 4.26 12.32
N LEU A 276 9.93 5.50 12.53
CA LEU A 276 10.40 6.66 11.77
C LEU A 276 11.93 6.74 11.72
N ASP A 277 12.59 6.74 12.89
CA ASP A 277 14.06 6.82 12.96
C ASP A 277 14.73 5.68 12.20
N THR A 278 14.18 4.46 12.28
CA THR A 278 14.70 3.30 11.54
C THR A 278 14.60 3.50 10.03
N VAL A 279 13.46 4.02 9.56
CA VAL A 279 13.22 4.30 8.15
C VAL A 279 14.18 5.38 7.64
N ILE A 280 14.39 6.45 8.43
CA ILE A 280 15.31 7.53 8.07
C ILE A 280 16.77 7.04 8.06
N GLU A 281 17.20 6.31 9.07
CA GLU A 281 18.55 5.73 9.14
C GLU A 281 18.82 4.79 7.96
N GLU A 282 17.88 3.92 7.61
CA GLU A 282 18.04 3.00 6.48
C GLU A 282 18.02 3.74 5.14
N SER A 283 17.24 4.82 5.05
CA SER A 283 17.25 5.69 3.88
C SER A 283 18.62 6.31 3.67
N VAL A 284 19.20 6.93 4.70
CA VAL A 284 20.54 7.53 4.63
C VAL A 284 21.59 6.48 4.30
N ARG A 285 21.52 5.30 4.92
CA ARG A 285 22.46 4.20 4.66
C ARG A 285 22.43 3.76 3.20
N TYR A 286 21.24 3.51 2.67
CA TYR A 286 21.04 3.11 1.27
C TYR A 286 21.50 4.21 0.31
N LEU A 287 21.12 5.47 0.56
CA LEU A 287 21.49 6.61 -0.28
C LEU A 287 23.00 6.79 -0.34
N LYS A 288 23.70 6.68 0.80
CA LYS A 288 25.17 6.76 0.86
C LYS A 288 25.87 5.63 0.12
N SER A 289 25.29 4.43 0.06
CA SER A 289 25.92 3.29 -0.64
C SER A 289 25.71 3.32 -2.14
N GLU A 290 24.58 3.85 -2.60
CA GLU A 290 24.17 3.78 -4.01
C GLU A 290 24.34 5.09 -4.79
N THR A 291 24.40 6.25 -4.12
CA THR A 291 24.52 7.53 -4.83
C THR A 291 25.84 7.66 -5.58
N LEU A 292 25.79 8.28 -6.75
CA LEU A 292 26.96 8.61 -7.55
C LEU A 292 27.38 10.07 -7.38
N SER A 293 26.56 10.92 -6.75
CA SER A 293 26.83 12.34 -6.58
C SER A 293 27.47 12.64 -5.23
N ASP A 294 28.31 13.67 -5.21
CA ASP A 294 28.91 14.26 -4.00
C ASP A 294 27.99 15.33 -3.39
N GLU A 295 26.80 15.54 -3.95
CA GLU A 295 25.88 16.62 -3.58
C GLU A 295 24.46 16.14 -3.24
N THR A 296 24.31 14.85 -2.94
CA THR A 296 23.00 14.26 -2.64
C THR A 296 22.40 14.83 -1.37
N GLY A 297 21.16 15.31 -1.50
CA GLY A 297 20.33 15.77 -0.39
C GLY A 297 19.06 14.95 -0.27
N MET A 298 18.59 14.81 0.97
CA MET A 298 17.34 14.14 1.31
C MET A 298 16.50 15.08 2.19
N ALA A 299 15.18 15.06 1.98
CA ALA A 299 14.22 15.74 2.84
C ALA A 299 13.04 14.80 3.12
N TYR A 300 12.41 14.93 4.28
CA TYR A 300 11.23 14.14 4.62
C TYR A 300 10.22 14.93 5.44
N ARG A 301 8.94 14.55 5.32
CA ARG A 301 7.85 15.10 6.13
C ARG A 301 6.85 14.03 6.54
N ILE A 302 6.22 14.23 7.69
CA ILE A 302 5.06 13.47 8.14
C ILE A 302 3.80 14.26 7.81
N GLY A 303 2.76 13.55 7.36
CA GLY A 303 1.49 14.12 6.93
C GLY A 303 1.34 14.19 5.42
N PHE A 304 0.09 14.25 4.97
CA PHE A 304 -0.35 14.35 3.59
C PHE A 304 -1.07 15.66 3.29
N LYS A 305 -1.45 16.46 4.30
CA LYS A 305 -2.02 17.80 4.09
C LYS A 305 -1.04 18.68 3.31
N GLU A 306 -1.63 19.56 2.51
CA GLU A 306 -0.86 20.54 1.77
C GLU A 306 -0.18 21.52 2.74
N ASN A 307 1.09 21.81 2.49
CA ASN A 307 1.84 22.83 3.20
C ASN A 307 2.12 24.00 2.25
N ALA A 308 1.59 25.18 2.58
CA ALA A 308 1.65 26.36 1.73
C ALA A 308 3.08 26.87 1.51
N ASP A 309 3.96 26.79 2.51
CA ASP A 309 5.35 27.23 2.39
C ASP A 309 6.14 26.31 1.45
N LEU A 310 5.96 24.99 1.56
CA LEU A 310 6.54 24.03 0.64
C LEU A 310 6.00 24.21 -0.79
N ARG A 311 4.69 24.42 -0.94
CA ARG A 311 4.05 24.67 -2.24
C ARG A 311 4.62 25.93 -2.91
N ALA A 312 4.75 27.02 -2.15
CA ALA A 312 5.32 28.27 -2.63
C ALA A 312 6.79 28.11 -3.05
N PHE A 313 7.58 27.36 -2.27
CA PHE A 313 8.98 27.07 -2.59
C PHE A 313 9.11 26.20 -3.85
N ALA A 314 8.31 25.14 -3.99
CA ALA A 314 8.29 24.32 -5.19
C ALA A 314 7.93 25.12 -6.45
N ALA A 315 6.95 26.03 -6.33
CA ALA A 315 6.59 26.95 -7.40
C ALA A 315 7.73 27.93 -7.74
N LYS A 316 8.47 28.41 -6.73
CA LYS A 316 9.68 29.23 -6.93
C LYS A 316 10.77 28.45 -7.67
N ALA A 317 11.11 27.25 -7.21
CA ALA A 317 12.14 26.38 -7.77
C ALA A 317 11.84 25.90 -9.22
N ARG A 318 10.58 25.96 -9.65
CA ARG A 318 10.19 25.71 -11.05
C ARG A 318 10.33 26.91 -11.97
N ARG A 319 10.34 28.14 -11.44
CA ARG A 319 10.39 29.40 -12.22
C ARG A 319 11.78 30.04 -12.23
N GLU A 320 12.48 29.97 -11.10
CA GLU A 320 13.76 30.63 -10.91
C GLU A 320 14.77 29.77 -10.15
N GLU A 321 16.03 30.20 -10.19
CA GLU A 321 17.10 29.58 -9.42
C GLU A 321 16.94 29.98 -7.95
N VAL A 322 17.11 29.00 -7.05
CA VAL A 322 16.95 29.16 -5.60
C VAL A 322 18.19 28.64 -4.89
N SER A 323 18.47 29.15 -3.69
CA SER A 323 19.63 28.75 -2.90
C SER A 323 19.32 27.61 -1.92
N VAL A 324 20.36 26.95 -1.43
CA VAL A 324 20.25 25.96 -0.35
C VAL A 324 19.74 26.63 0.93
N GLU A 325 20.15 27.87 1.20
CA GLU A 325 19.71 28.64 2.37
C GLU A 325 18.20 28.92 2.32
N ASP A 326 17.66 29.23 1.14
CA ASP A 326 16.21 29.37 0.94
C ASP A 326 15.48 28.06 1.24
N ALA A 327 16.00 26.93 0.74
CA ALA A 327 15.44 25.61 0.99
C ALA A 327 15.43 25.24 2.48
N MET A 328 16.55 25.47 3.17
CA MET A 328 16.69 25.22 4.61
C MET A 328 15.73 26.07 5.43
N ARG A 329 15.58 27.35 5.10
CA ARG A 329 14.64 28.26 5.78
C ARG A 329 13.19 27.79 5.62
N VAL A 330 12.82 27.36 4.41
CA VAL A 330 11.46 26.84 4.15
C VAL A 330 11.25 25.52 4.89
N ALA A 331 12.25 24.64 4.90
CA ALA A 331 12.17 23.38 5.63
C ALA A 331 11.94 23.59 7.14
N GLU A 332 12.63 24.56 7.75
CA GLU A 332 12.43 24.92 9.15
C GLU A 332 11.00 25.45 9.41
N LEU A 333 10.51 26.36 8.57
CA LEU A 333 9.14 26.89 8.67
C LEU A 333 8.07 25.79 8.53
N ALA A 334 8.32 24.82 7.66
CA ALA A 334 7.39 23.73 7.37
C ALA A 334 7.59 22.49 8.27
N ASN A 335 8.49 22.53 9.26
CA ASN A 335 8.85 21.40 10.12
C ASN A 335 9.26 20.13 9.33
N VAL A 336 10.09 20.33 8.32
CA VAL A 336 10.62 19.28 7.44
C VAL A 336 12.00 18.83 7.93
N GLY A 337 12.21 17.52 7.98
CA GLY A 337 13.53 16.97 8.23
C GLY A 337 14.41 17.07 6.98
N VAL A 338 15.62 17.60 7.12
CA VAL A 338 16.61 17.72 6.03
C VAL A 338 17.90 17.03 6.40
N LEU A 339 18.45 16.26 5.46
CA LEU A 339 19.65 15.46 5.66
C LEU A 339 20.62 15.64 4.49
N GLU A 340 21.84 16.02 4.83
CA GLU A 340 23.00 16.02 3.93
C GLU A 340 23.51 14.58 3.82
N VAL A 341 23.33 13.95 2.66
CA VAL A 341 23.75 12.56 2.44
C VAL A 341 25.22 12.54 2.06
N THR A 342 25.57 13.24 0.98
CA THR A 342 26.96 13.42 0.52
C THR A 342 27.33 14.88 0.32
N GLY A 343 26.34 15.77 0.14
CA GLY A 343 26.52 17.22 0.10
C GLY A 343 25.21 17.97 0.29
N ARG A 344 25.17 19.23 -0.14
CA ARG A 344 24.10 20.17 0.25
C ARG A 344 23.20 20.58 -0.90
N ARG A 345 23.68 20.55 -2.15
CA ARG A 345 22.92 21.09 -3.29
C ARG A 345 21.59 20.37 -3.53
N GLY A 346 21.57 19.04 -3.41
CA GLY A 346 20.35 18.23 -3.56
C GLY A 346 19.25 18.53 -2.55
N ILE A 347 19.53 19.28 -1.47
CA ILE A 347 18.50 19.74 -0.53
C ILE A 347 17.47 20.61 -1.25
N ILE A 348 17.89 21.43 -2.23
CA ILE A 348 16.99 22.29 -3.00
C ILE A 348 15.89 21.45 -3.65
N GLY A 349 16.29 20.43 -4.41
CA GLY A 349 15.33 19.59 -5.11
C GLY A 349 14.53 18.68 -4.19
N ALA A 350 15.15 18.16 -3.13
CA ALA A 350 14.46 17.35 -2.14
C ALA A 350 13.33 18.14 -1.44
N VAL A 351 13.60 19.36 -0.97
CA VAL A 351 12.57 20.22 -0.34
C VAL A 351 11.50 20.64 -1.36
N ALA A 352 11.91 20.99 -2.59
CA ALA A 352 10.96 21.33 -3.65
C ALA A 352 10.03 20.16 -3.98
N ALA A 353 10.54 18.93 -4.04
CA ALA A 353 9.76 17.73 -4.30
C ALA A 353 8.69 17.45 -3.23
N LEU A 354 8.99 17.71 -1.95
CA LEU A 354 7.96 17.63 -0.89
C LEU A 354 6.81 18.62 -1.14
N GLY A 355 7.14 19.81 -1.64
CA GLY A 355 6.16 20.81 -2.09
C GLY A 355 5.48 20.50 -3.42
N LEU A 356 5.76 19.34 -4.04
CA LEU A 356 5.07 18.81 -5.22
C LEU A 356 4.18 17.60 -4.89
N SER A 357 4.35 16.98 -3.71
CA SER A 357 3.47 15.90 -3.24
C SER A 357 2.00 16.34 -3.25
N GLY A 358 1.11 15.37 -3.48
CA GLY A 358 -0.33 15.56 -3.67
C GLY A 358 -0.76 16.11 -5.05
N LEU A 359 0.17 16.57 -5.90
CA LEU A 359 -0.20 17.05 -7.25
C LEU A 359 -0.43 15.91 -8.25
N PRO A 360 -1.32 16.11 -9.24
CA PRO A 360 -1.51 15.18 -10.34
C PRO A 360 -0.29 15.18 -11.29
N SER A 361 -0.08 14.04 -11.97
CA SER A 361 1.11 13.79 -12.81
C SER A 361 1.31 14.83 -13.91
N GLU A 362 0.23 15.37 -14.45
CA GLU A 362 0.26 16.42 -15.47
C GLU A 362 1.00 17.67 -14.95
N LEU A 363 0.78 18.04 -13.68
CA LEU A 363 1.49 19.14 -13.04
C LEU A 363 2.89 18.75 -12.57
N LEU A 364 3.12 17.47 -12.25
CA LEU A 364 4.47 17.00 -11.89
C LEU A 364 5.42 17.07 -13.09
N PHE A 365 4.92 16.79 -14.29
CA PHE A 365 5.73 16.72 -15.50
C PHE A 365 5.85 18.03 -16.28
N ASP A 366 4.99 19.00 -16.02
CA ASP A 366 5.05 20.33 -16.64
C ASP A 366 5.50 21.40 -15.63
N PRO A 367 6.81 21.74 -15.58
CA PRO A 367 7.30 22.80 -14.69
C PRO A 367 6.78 24.20 -15.09
N GLY A 368 6.26 24.37 -16.31
CA GLY A 368 5.66 25.61 -16.80
C GLY A 368 4.17 25.74 -16.45
N ALA A 369 3.52 24.67 -15.98
CA ALA A 369 2.13 24.71 -15.58
C ALA A 369 1.93 25.62 -14.37
N ALA A 370 0.83 26.38 -14.37
CA ALA A 370 0.42 27.13 -13.20
C ALA A 370 0.09 26.17 -12.05
N PHE A 371 0.63 26.48 -10.87
CA PHE A 371 0.24 25.76 -9.66
C PHE A 371 -1.21 26.10 -9.31
N PRO A 372 -2.01 25.10 -8.86
CA PRO A 372 -3.37 25.31 -8.41
C PRO A 372 -3.45 26.19 -7.15
#